data_AF-A0A1U9K6J8-F1
#
_entry.id   AF-A0A1U9K6J8-F1
#
_cell.length_a   1.000
_cell.length_b   1.000
_cell.length_c   1.000
_cell.angle_alpha   90.00
_cell.angle_beta   90.00
_cell.angle_gamma   90.00
#
_symmetry.space_group_name_H-M   'P 1'
#
loop_
_entity.id
_entity.type
_entity.pdbx_description
1 polymer ?
#
loop_
_entity_poly.entity_id
_entity_poly.type
_entity_poly.pdbx_seq_one_letter_code
_entity_poly.pdbx_strand_id
1 'polypeptide(L)'
;MCGNPFRIWDEVDGEFVVERIMTEIIGYDKDDLVWDENEGHEYLTLNQILGQVMEKNKTELNGTMPFLRVEYESGLWGVIFEVGNHPEKERQWVVHGITKGYA
;
A
#
# COMPACT_ATOMS: atom_id res chain seq x y z
N MET A 1 6.59 -22.55 10.78
CA MET A 1 6.24 -21.14 11.06
C MET A 1 6.71 -20.34 9.86
N CYS A 2 5.79 -19.80 9.06
CA CYS A 2 6.15 -18.90 7.96
C CYS A 2 6.09 -17.49 8.54
N GLY A 3 7.26 -16.93 8.87
CA GLY A 3 7.34 -15.58 9.43
C GLY A 3 6.94 -14.54 8.40
N ASN A 4 6.52 -13.37 8.86
CA ASN A 4 6.30 -12.23 7.98
C ASN A 4 7.60 -11.93 7.20
N PRO A 5 7.57 -11.81 5.85
CA PRO A 5 8.76 -11.53 5.06
C PRO A 5 9.30 -10.11 5.25
N PHE A 6 8.52 -9.22 5.87
CA PHE A 6 8.85 -7.83 6.11
C PHE A 6 9.32 -7.57 7.54
N ARG A 7 10.18 -6.56 7.71
CA ARG A 7 10.52 -5.96 9.00
C ARG A 7 10.07 -4.51 9.03
N ILE A 8 9.76 -4.02 10.22
CA ILE A 8 9.40 -2.61 10.41
C ILE A 8 10.59 -1.74 9.97
N TRP A 9 10.28 -0.66 9.26
CA TRP A 9 11.21 0.27 8.60
C TRP A 9 11.93 -0.26 7.36
N ASP A 10 11.60 -1.47 6.88
CA ASP A 10 12.10 -1.93 5.59
C ASP A 10 11.54 -1.05 4.47
N GLU A 11 12.41 -0.72 3.52
CA GLU A 11 12.03 -0.09 2.25
C GLU A 11 11.40 -1.16 1.35
N VAL A 12 10.23 -0.83 0.80
CA VAL A 12 9.47 -1.73 -0.06
C VAL A 12 9.44 -1.14 -1.46
N ASP A 13 9.68 -1.99 -2.44
CA ASP A 13 9.49 -1.60 -3.83
C ASP A 13 8.01 -1.28 -4.07
N GLY A 14 7.74 -0.14 -4.68
CA GLY A 14 6.38 0.26 -5.04
C GLY A 14 5.74 -0.68 -6.07
N GLU A 15 6.52 -1.56 -6.71
CA GLU A 15 6.04 -2.63 -7.58
C GLU A 15 5.48 -3.85 -6.80
N PHE A 16 5.49 -3.82 -5.46
CA PHE A 16 4.85 -4.86 -4.66
C PHE A 16 3.34 -4.92 -4.93
N VAL A 17 2.86 -6.10 -5.30
CA VAL A 17 1.45 -6.35 -5.67
C VAL A 17 0.64 -6.69 -4.43
N VAL A 18 -0.54 -6.07 -4.31
CA VAL A 18 -1.54 -6.37 -3.30
C VAL A 18 -2.86 -6.75 -3.96
N GLU A 19 -3.53 -7.74 -3.39
CA GLU A 19 -4.86 -8.21 -3.85
C GLU A 19 -5.98 -7.41 -3.16
N ARG A 20 -6.96 -6.93 -3.93
CA ARG A 20 -8.07 -6.10 -3.43
C ARG A 20 -8.75 -6.69 -2.20
N ILE A 21 -9.03 -8.00 -2.24
CA ILE A 21 -9.75 -8.73 -1.18
C ILE A 21 -8.98 -8.79 0.15
N MET A 22 -7.66 -8.64 0.11
CA MET A 22 -6.76 -8.70 1.26
C MET A 22 -6.23 -7.32 1.64
N THR A 23 -6.67 -6.26 0.95
CA THR A 23 -6.17 -4.90 1.13
C THR A 23 -7.23 -3.99 1.73
N GLU A 24 -6.79 -3.15 2.65
CA GLU A 24 -7.51 -1.98 3.16
C GLU A 24 -6.63 -0.74 2.99
N ILE A 25 -7.23 0.40 2.65
CA ILE A 25 -6.51 1.66 2.44
C ILE A 25 -7.02 2.67 3.45
N ILE A 26 -6.13 3.14 4.32
CA ILE A 26 -6.54 4.04 5.41
C ILE A 26 -6.79 5.43 4.85
N GLY A 27 -8.03 5.90 4.99
CA GLY A 27 -8.46 7.24 4.56
C GLY A 27 -8.93 7.33 3.10
N TYR A 28 -8.93 6.22 2.36
CA TYR A 28 -9.43 6.16 0.98
C TYR A 28 -10.30 4.93 0.80
N ASP A 29 -11.40 5.07 0.05
CA ASP A 29 -12.21 3.92 -0.32
C ASP A 29 -11.46 3.10 -1.38
N LYS A 30 -11.26 1.80 -1.13
CA LYS A 30 -10.61 0.92 -2.12
C LYS A 30 -11.48 0.67 -3.34
N ASP A 31 -12.79 0.83 -3.21
CA ASP A 31 -13.75 0.66 -4.31
C ASP A 31 -13.69 1.83 -5.32
N ASP A 32 -13.08 2.95 -4.92
CA ASP A 32 -12.81 4.09 -5.79
C ASP A 32 -11.61 3.88 -6.73
N LEU A 33 -10.80 2.84 -6.50
CA LEU A 33 -9.65 2.52 -7.33
C LEU A 33 -10.05 1.61 -8.49
N VAL A 34 -9.39 1.81 -9.61
CA VAL A 34 -9.48 0.93 -10.77
C VAL A 34 -8.45 -0.17 -10.60
N TRP A 35 -8.92 -1.37 -10.22
CA TRP A 35 -8.08 -2.55 -10.02
C TRP A 35 -7.86 -3.29 -11.34
N ASP A 36 -6.64 -3.82 -11.54
CA ASP A 36 -6.38 -4.73 -12.66
C ASP A 36 -6.98 -6.09 -12.31
N GLU A 37 -7.61 -6.76 -13.28
CA GLU A 37 -8.21 -8.08 -13.10
C GLU A 37 -7.47 -9.11 -13.95
N ASN A 38 -7.02 -10.20 -13.33
CA ASN A 38 -6.52 -11.38 -14.04
C ASN A 38 -7.07 -12.66 -13.40
N GLU A 39 -7.65 -13.53 -14.20
CA GLU A 39 -8.22 -14.81 -13.76
C GLU A 39 -9.22 -14.69 -12.57
N GLY A 40 -9.97 -13.58 -12.49
CA GLY A 40 -10.91 -13.31 -11.41
C GLY A 40 -10.28 -12.79 -10.11
N HIS A 41 -8.98 -12.49 -10.13
CA HIS A 41 -8.26 -11.84 -9.04
C HIS A 41 -8.01 -10.37 -9.39
N GLU A 42 -8.45 -9.48 -8.50
CA GLU A 42 -8.23 -8.04 -8.61
C GLU A 42 -6.99 -7.64 -7.82
N TYR A 43 -6.06 -6.92 -8.45
CA TYR A 43 -4.78 -6.54 -7.85
C TYR A 43 -4.29 -5.18 -8.34
N LEU A 44 -3.42 -4.57 -7.54
CA LEU A 44 -2.67 -3.36 -7.88
C LEU A 44 -1.29 -3.39 -7.23
N THR A 45 -0.33 -2.67 -7.80
CA THR A 45 0.91 -2.34 -7.11
C THR A 45 0.71 -1.16 -6.18
N LEU A 46 1.55 -1.05 -5.15
CA LEU A 46 1.57 0.11 -4.26
C LEU A 46 1.74 1.43 -5.04
N ASN A 47 2.57 1.44 -6.08
CA ASN A 47 2.74 2.59 -6.98
C ASN A 47 1.47 2.93 -7.76
N GLN A 48 0.73 1.93 -8.25
CA GLN A 48 -0.55 2.17 -8.93
C GLN A 48 -1.56 2.79 -7.97
N ILE A 49 -1.66 2.27 -6.74
CA ILE A 49 -2.52 2.85 -5.70
C ILE A 49 -2.16 4.32 -5.46
N LEU A 50 -0.87 4.61 -5.21
CA LEU A 50 -0.39 5.97 -4.98
C LEU A 50 -0.72 6.89 -6.17
N GLY A 51 -0.45 6.44 -7.40
CA GLY A 51 -0.71 7.20 -8.62
C GLY A 51 -2.19 7.56 -8.78
N GLN A 52 -3.09 6.60 -8.53
CA GLN A 52 -4.53 6.82 -8.60
C GLN A 52 -5.02 7.78 -7.51
N VAL A 53 -4.54 7.63 -6.28
CA VAL A 53 -4.86 8.54 -5.17
C VAL A 53 -4.39 9.96 -5.47
N MET A 54 -3.18 10.13 -6.00
CA MET A 54 -2.63 11.42 -6.37
C MET A 54 -3.44 12.09 -7.50
N GLU A 55 -3.82 11.34 -8.54
CA GLU A 55 -4.60 11.91 -9.65
C GLU A 55 -6.01 12.27 -9.21
N LYS A 56 -6.66 11.45 -8.37
CA LYS A 56 -8.00 11.73 -7.84
C LYS A 56 -8.03 12.99 -6.97
N ASN A 57 -6.98 13.22 -6.18
CA ASN A 57 -6.90 14.34 -5.24
C ASN A 57 -5.97 15.47 -5.73
N LYS A 58 -5.66 15.51 -7.02
CA LYS A 58 -4.69 16.43 -7.62
C LYS A 58 -4.95 17.90 -7.30
N THR A 59 -6.23 18.29 -7.29
CA THR A 59 -6.66 19.66 -6.98
C THR A 59 -6.46 20.02 -5.52
N GLU A 60 -6.64 19.07 -4.60
CA GLU A 60 -6.52 19.29 -3.16
C GLU A 60 -5.06 19.19 -2.68
N LEU A 61 -4.30 18.27 -3.26
CA LEU A 61 -2.90 18.04 -2.91
C LEU A 61 -1.98 19.13 -3.44
N ASN A 62 -2.34 19.83 -4.52
CA ASN A 62 -1.55 20.90 -5.14
C ASN A 62 -0.07 20.51 -5.39
N GLY A 63 0.15 19.26 -5.83
CA GLY A 63 1.48 18.69 -6.05
C GLY A 63 2.19 18.14 -4.80
N THR A 64 1.53 18.15 -3.65
CA THR A 64 2.05 17.54 -2.40
C THR A 64 1.86 16.02 -2.41
N MET A 65 2.81 15.29 -1.84
CA MET A 65 2.68 13.84 -1.65
C MET A 65 1.57 13.56 -0.62
N PRO A 66 0.55 12.75 -0.94
CA PRO A 66 -0.44 12.34 0.05
C PRO A 66 0.22 11.42 1.08
N PHE A 67 -0.21 11.54 2.34
CA PHE A 67 0.03 10.51 3.32
C PHE A 67 -0.94 9.35 3.06
N LEU A 68 -0.39 8.15 2.89
CA LEU A 68 -1.16 6.97 2.54
C LEU A 68 -0.65 5.76 3.31
N ARG A 69 -1.58 4.96 3.85
CA ARG A 69 -1.29 3.66 4.44
C ARG A 69 -2.11 2.57 3.77
N VAL A 70 -1.45 1.48 3.45
CA VAL A 70 -2.05 0.30 2.83
C VAL A 70 -1.82 -0.87 3.78
N GLU A 71 -2.90 -1.39 4.35
CA GLU A 71 -2.87 -2.61 5.14
C GLU A 71 -3.10 -3.78 4.20
N TYR A 72 -2.20 -4.76 4.24
CA TYR A 72 -2.30 -5.97 3.43
C TYR A 72 -2.20 -7.19 4.34
N GLU A 73 -3.27 -8.00 4.38
CA GLU A 73 -3.36 -9.18 5.22
C GLU A 73 -3.57 -10.44 4.39
N SER A 74 -2.52 -11.25 4.30
CA SER A 74 -2.63 -12.59 3.76
C SER A 74 -3.11 -13.60 4.82
N GLY A 75 -3.42 -14.81 4.35
CA GLY A 75 -3.71 -15.94 5.22
C GLY A 75 -2.59 -16.26 6.23
N LEU A 76 -1.34 -15.88 5.95
CA LEU A 76 -0.16 -16.26 6.74
C LEU A 76 0.49 -15.10 7.51
N TRP A 77 0.45 -13.88 6.97
CA TRP A 77 1.11 -12.70 7.53
C TRP A 77 0.37 -11.43 7.10
N GLY A 78 0.64 -10.32 7.79
CA GLY A 78 0.01 -9.04 7.48
C GLY A 78 0.92 -7.86 7.80
N VAL A 79 0.85 -6.82 6.98
CA VAL A 79 1.79 -5.70 6.97
C VAL A 79 1.07 -4.39 6.65
N ILE A 80 1.60 -3.28 7.15
CA ILE A 80 1.14 -1.93 6.83
C ILE A 80 2.26 -1.24 6.07
N PHE A 81 2.00 -0.87 4.82
CA PHE A 81 2.88 -0.04 4.02
C PHE A 81 2.49 1.44 4.20
N GLU A 82 3.48 2.34 4.26
CA GLU A 82 3.29 3.78 4.40
C GLU A 82 4.11 4.55 3.37
N VAL A 83 3.55 5.64 2.84
CA VAL A 83 4.24 6.63 2.00
C VAL A 83 3.78 8.05 2.34
N GLY A 84 4.62 9.05 2.06
CA GLY A 84 4.30 10.47 2.23
C GLY A 84 4.62 11.07 3.61
N ASN A 85 5.07 10.26 4.57
CA ASN A 85 5.48 10.72 5.91
C ASN A 85 6.99 11.04 6.03
N HIS A 86 7.76 10.75 4.98
CA HIS A 86 9.21 10.91 4.93
C HIS A 86 9.56 11.87 3.79
N PRO A 87 9.66 13.20 4.04
CA PRO A 87 9.88 14.20 3.00
C PRO A 87 11.19 13.99 2.22
N GLU A 88 12.17 13.32 2.82
CA GLU A 88 13.43 12.93 2.18
C GLU A 88 13.32 11.72 1.24
N LYS A 89 12.19 10.99 1.24
CA LYS A 89 11.99 9.78 0.45
C LYS A 89 10.74 9.84 -0.43
N GLU A 90 10.43 11.00 -1.01
CA GLU A 90 9.30 11.33 -1.91
C GLU A 90 8.26 10.21 -2.19
N ARG A 91 8.64 9.09 -2.84
CA ARG A 91 7.74 7.97 -3.22
C ARG A 91 8.11 6.60 -2.66
N GLN A 92 9.04 6.55 -1.71
CA GLN A 92 9.49 5.31 -1.09
C GLN A 92 8.43 4.79 -0.14
N TRP A 93 7.96 3.58 -0.40
CA TRP A 93 7.13 2.85 0.55
C TRP A 93 8.01 2.27 1.65
N VAL A 94 7.51 2.35 2.88
CA VAL A 94 8.18 1.83 4.07
C VAL A 94 7.21 0.95 4.84
N VAL A 95 7.70 -0.14 5.42
CA VAL A 95 6.90 -0.96 6.33
C VAL A 95 6.69 -0.20 7.64
N HIS A 96 5.48 0.27 7.87
CA HIS A 96 5.09 0.95 9.10
C HIS A 96 4.81 -0.03 10.24
N GLY A 97 4.20 -1.18 9.93
CA GLY A 97 3.76 -2.13 10.95
C GLY A 97 3.59 -3.54 10.43
N ILE A 98 3.59 -4.50 11.36
CA ILE A 98 3.31 -5.91 11.11
C ILE A 98 2.04 -6.25 11.90
N THR A 99 0.97 -6.62 11.20
CA THR A 99 -0.33 -6.95 11.82
C THR A 99 -0.44 -8.44 12.15
N LYS A 100 0.28 -9.30 11.41
CA LYS A 100 0.24 -10.76 11.58
C LYS A 100 1.56 -11.41 11.14
N GLY A 101 1.89 -12.53 11.77
CA GLY A 101 3.09 -13.32 11.44
C GLY A 101 4.34 -12.96 12.25
N TYR A 102 4.18 -12.60 13.53
CA TYR A 102 5.29 -12.48 14.48
C TYR A 102 6.11 -13.78 14.53
N ALA A 103 7.43 -13.66 14.40
CA ALA A 103 8.39 -14.71 14.72
C ALA A 103 8.79 -14.61 16.19
#